data_AF-A2SND7-F1
#
_entry.id   AF-A2SND7-F1
#
_cell.length_a   1.000
_cell.length_b   1.000
_cell.length_c   1.000
_cell.angle_alpha   90.00
_cell.angle_beta   90.00
_cell.angle_gamma   90.00
#
_symmetry.space_group_name_H-M   'P 1'
#
loop_
_entity.id
_entity.type
_entity.pdbx_description
1 polymer ?
#
loop_
_entity_poly.entity_id
_entity_poly.type
_entity_poly.pdbx_seq_one_letter_code
_entity_poly.pdbx_strand_id
1 'polypeptide(L)'
;MSLSPTHLLDPAFVRCLQAAAGNGELVANYDRLRGTNLSRRGAPIELEIDRASGRLDADIKGFIDFVHEAIYTRLEPQALAQLRNHERSE
;
A
#
# COMPACT_ATOMS: atom_id res chain seq x y z
N MET A 1 2.90 2.56 -14.78
CA MET A 1 2.47 1.25 -15.30
C MET A 1 1.37 0.74 -14.37
N SER A 2 0.30 0.11 -14.85
CA SER A 2 -0.68 -0.47 -13.91
C SER A 2 -0.20 -1.85 -13.46
N LEU A 3 -0.22 -2.11 -12.16
CA LEU A 3 0.00 -3.44 -11.57
C LEU A 3 -0.83 -4.51 -12.29
N SER A 4 -0.18 -5.62 -12.66
CA SER A 4 -0.86 -6.80 -13.20
C SER A 4 -1.61 -7.53 -12.07
N PRO A 5 -2.83 -8.07 -12.34
CA PRO A 5 -3.60 -8.83 -11.35
C PRO A 5 -2.82 -9.98 -10.71
N THR A 6 -1.86 -10.57 -11.42
CA THR A 6 -1.08 -11.72 -10.94
C THR A 6 -0.14 -11.35 -9.79
N HIS A 7 0.33 -10.09 -9.72
CA HIS A 7 1.18 -9.64 -8.62
C HIS A 7 0.39 -9.41 -7.33
N LEU A 8 -0.89 -9.06 -7.43
CA LEU A 8 -1.79 -8.96 -6.28
C LEU A 8 -2.05 -10.32 -5.62
N LEU A 9 -1.76 -11.42 -6.32
CA LEU A 9 -1.88 -12.78 -5.83
C LEU A 9 -0.58 -13.33 -5.22
N ASP A 10 0.53 -12.58 -5.24
CA ASP A 10 1.77 -13.00 -4.58
C ASP A 10 1.66 -12.78 -3.06
N PRO A 11 1.72 -13.85 -2.23
CA PRO A 11 1.62 -13.73 -0.78
C PRO A 11 2.66 -12.78 -0.17
N ALA A 12 3.87 -12.71 -0.76
CA ALA A 12 4.89 -11.77 -0.29
C ALA A 12 4.52 -10.32 -0.58
N PHE A 13 3.88 -10.04 -1.72
CA PHE A 13 3.44 -8.69 -2.03
C PHE A 13 2.32 -8.25 -1.08
N VAL A 14 1.34 -9.12 -0.82
CA VAL A 14 0.26 -8.83 0.14
C VAL A 14 0.81 -8.48 1.52
N ARG A 15 1.79 -9.24 2.02
CA ARG A 15 2.43 -8.96 3.31
C ARG A 15 3.26 -7.67 3.29
N CYS A 16 4.00 -7.42 2.22
CA CYS A 16 4.73 -6.17 2.03
C CYS A 16 3.76 -4.97 2.06
N LEU A 17 2.61 -5.09 1.39
CA LEU A 17 1.57 -4.07 1.37
C LEU A 17 0.94 -3.86 2.76
N GLN A 18 0.62 -4.94 3.48
CA GLN A 18 0.10 -4.85 4.85
C GLN A 18 1.10 -4.16 5.79
N ALA A 19 2.39 -4.52 5.72
CA ALA A 19 3.43 -3.90 6.51
C ALA A 19 3.60 -2.40 6.17
N ALA A 20 3.53 -2.05 4.88
CA ALA A 20 3.59 -0.66 4.42
C ALA A 20 2.38 0.16 4.89
N ALA A 21 1.16 -0.39 4.78
CA ALA A 21 -0.06 0.26 5.23
C ALA A 21 -0.13 0.39 6.76
N GLY A 22 0.45 -0.57 7.50
CA GLY A 22 0.58 -0.51 8.96
C GLY A 22 1.64 0.48 9.46
N ASN A 23 2.54 0.94 8.58
CA ASN A 23 3.54 1.94 8.92
C ASN A 23 2.99 3.36 8.73
N GLY A 24 2.47 3.94 9.83
CA GLY A 24 1.87 5.28 9.81
C GLY A 24 2.80 6.41 9.36
N GLU A 25 4.12 6.28 9.57
CA GLU A 25 5.10 7.26 9.07
C GLU A 25 5.23 7.19 7.55
N LEU A 26 5.30 5.98 6.99
CA LEU A 26 5.34 5.76 5.54
C LEU A 26 4.09 6.32 4.87
N VAL A 27 2.91 6.02 5.40
CA VAL A 27 1.63 6.52 4.87
C VAL A 27 1.57 8.04 4.94
N ALA A 28 1.98 8.65 6.05
CA ALA A 28 2.01 10.11 6.18
C ALA A 28 2.99 10.77 5.19
N ASN A 29 4.15 10.15 4.97
CA ASN A 29 5.12 10.62 3.99
C ASN A 29 4.59 10.49 2.55
N TYR A 30 3.88 9.40 2.25
CA TYR A 30 3.20 9.23 0.97
C TYR A 30 2.13 10.30 0.75
N ASP A 31 1.27 10.54 1.74
CA ASP A 31 0.25 11.61 1.70
C ASP A 31 0.89 12.98 1.41
N ARG A 32 2.00 13.30 2.09
CA ARG A 32 2.73 14.56 1.87
C ARG A 32 3.28 14.69 0.44
N LEU A 33 3.78 13.60 -0.13
CA LEU A 33 4.39 13.59 -1.46
C LEU A 33 3.36 13.59 -2.60
N ARG A 34 2.21 12.94 -2.38
CA ARG A 34 1.20 12.72 -3.42
C ARG A 34 -0.06 13.57 -3.26
N GLY A 35 -0.22 14.26 -2.13
CA GLY A 35 -1.41 15.06 -1.84
C GLY A 35 -2.66 14.22 -1.56
N THR A 36 -2.47 13.00 -1.04
CA THR A 36 -3.54 12.07 -0.65
C THR A 36 -3.92 12.25 0.81
N ASN A 37 -5.02 11.60 1.24
CA ASN A 37 -5.52 11.66 2.61
C ASN A 37 -5.68 10.27 3.24
N LEU A 38 -4.78 9.33 2.89
CA LEU A 38 -4.87 7.93 3.33
C LEU A 38 -4.63 7.76 4.83
N SER A 39 -3.83 8.64 5.44
CA SER A 39 -3.66 8.71 6.90
C SER A 39 -4.90 9.26 7.62
N ARG A 40 -5.96 9.63 6.89
CA ARG A 40 -7.24 10.15 7.42
C ARG A 40 -7.06 11.37 8.32
N ARG A 41 -6.13 12.26 7.98
CA ARG A 41 -5.83 13.47 8.74
C ARG A 41 -6.74 14.65 8.40
N GLY A 42 -7.57 14.54 7.37
CA GLY A 42 -8.55 15.57 6.99
C GLY A 42 -9.74 15.69 7.96
N ALA A 43 -10.50 16.78 7.81
CA ALA A 43 -11.73 16.98 8.57
C ALA A 43 -12.76 15.89 8.23
N PRO A 44 -13.68 15.52 9.15
CA PRO A 44 -14.66 14.45 8.90
C PRO A 44 -15.47 14.63 7.61
N ILE A 45 -15.82 15.86 7.25
CA ILE A 45 -16.55 16.18 6.02
C ILE A 45 -15.71 15.90 4.76
N GLU A 46 -14.40 16.14 4.81
CA GLU A 46 -13.50 15.90 3.69
C GLU A 46 -13.35 14.40 3.43
N LEU A 47 -13.26 13.59 4.50
CA LEU A 47 -13.17 12.13 4.40
C LEU A 47 -14.45 11.52 3.78
N GLU A 48 -15.63 12.03 4.14
CA GLU A 48 -16.89 11.60 3.54
C GLU A 48 -17.01 12.03 2.07
N ILE A 49 -16.51 13.22 1.71
CA ILE A 49 -16.44 13.66 0.30
C ILE A 49 -15.46 12.78 -0.49
N ASP A 50 -14.27 12.49 0.04
CA ASP A 50 -13.26 11.64 -0.60
C ASP A 50 -13.81 10.22 -0.82
N ARG A 51 -14.60 9.71 0.14
CA ARG A 51 -15.30 8.42 0.02
C ARG A 51 -16.40 8.46 -1.03
N ALA A 52 -17.28 9.46 -1.00
CA ALA A 52 -18.41 9.58 -1.92
C ALA A 52 -17.98 9.84 -3.38
N SER A 53 -16.83 10.52 -3.57
CA SER A 53 -16.28 10.85 -4.89
C SER A 53 -15.46 9.73 -5.52
N GLY A 54 -15.16 8.65 -4.79
CA GLY A 54 -14.27 7.57 -5.24
C GLY A 54 -12.79 7.95 -5.26
N ARG A 55 -12.44 9.15 -4.78
CA ARG A 55 -11.05 9.60 -4.64
C ARG A 55 -10.26 8.69 -3.69
N LEU A 56 -10.90 8.24 -2.62
CA LEU A 56 -10.27 7.31 -1.68
C LEU A 56 -9.80 6.02 -2.38
N ASP A 57 -10.61 5.45 -3.28
CA ASP A 57 -10.25 4.23 -4.01
C ASP A 57 -9.09 4.49 -4.99
N ALA A 58 -9.09 5.65 -5.65
CA ALA A 58 -7.99 6.07 -6.52
C ALA A 58 -6.67 6.26 -5.74
N ASP A 59 -6.74 6.88 -4.56
CA ASP A 59 -5.59 7.10 -3.68
C ASP A 59 -5.04 5.77 -3.15
N ILE A 60 -5.92 4.84 -2.74
CA ILE A 60 -5.55 3.49 -2.34
C ILE A 60 -4.85 2.77 -3.48
N LYS A 61 -5.42 2.81 -4.69
CA LYS A 61 -4.78 2.21 -5.87
C LYS A 61 -3.39 2.80 -6.11
N GLY A 62 -3.26 4.12 -6.04
CA GLY A 62 -1.96 4.80 -6.20
C GLY A 62 -0.94 4.36 -5.15
N PHE A 63 -1.37 4.16 -3.91
CA PHE A 63 -0.50 3.67 -2.85
C PHE A 63 -0.05 2.22 -3.09
N ILE A 64 -0.95 1.36 -3.54
CA ILE A 64 -0.63 -0.03 -3.91
C ILE A 64 0.42 -0.06 -5.04
N ASP A 65 0.21 0.74 -6.10
CA ASP A 65 1.15 0.88 -7.21
C ASP A 65 2.52 1.39 -6.70
N PHE A 66 2.53 2.38 -5.80
CA PHE A 66 3.75 2.88 -5.17
C PHE A 66 4.49 1.82 -4.35
N VAL A 67 3.79 1.07 -3.50
CA VAL A 67 4.42 0.02 -2.68
C VAL A 67 5.05 -1.05 -3.58
N HIS A 68 4.40 -1.40 -4.68
CA HIS A 68 4.99 -2.34 -5.64
C HIS A 68 6.27 -1.79 -6.28
N GLU A 69 6.18 -0.63 -6.91
CA GLU A 69 7.28 -0.07 -7.70
C GLU A 69 8.44 0.44 -6.82
N ALA A 70 8.16 1.01 -5.65
CA ALA A 70 9.17 1.65 -4.83
C ALA A 70 9.78 0.74 -3.77
N ILE A 71 9.05 -0.27 -3.30
CA ILE A 71 9.45 -1.13 -2.18
C ILE A 71 9.59 -2.57 -2.67
N TYR A 72 8.49 -3.19 -3.11
CA TYR A 72 8.43 -4.62 -3.36
C TYR A 72 9.43 -5.10 -4.43
N THR A 73 9.47 -4.40 -5.58
CA THR A 73 10.37 -4.76 -6.69
C THR A 73 11.86 -4.57 -6.36
N ARG A 74 12.17 -3.88 -5.25
CA ARG A 74 13.54 -3.63 -4.78
C ARG A 74 13.95 -4.53 -3.61
N LEU A 75 13.07 -5.43 -3.18
CA LEU A 75 13.41 -6.39 -2.13
C LEU A 75 14.35 -7.47 -2.67
N GLU A 76 15.38 -7.77 -1.88
CA GLU A 76 16.29 -8.87 -2.17
C GLU A 76 15.55 -10.22 -2.20
N PRO A 77 15.98 -11.19 -3.02
CA PRO A 77 15.35 -12.50 -3.11
C PRO A 77 15.17 -13.21 -1.76
N GLN A 78 16.11 -13.00 -0.83
CA GLN A 78 16.03 -13.56 0.53
C GLN A 78 14.87 -12.97 1.33
N ALA A 79 14.65 -11.65 1.27
CA ALA A 79 13.53 -10.98 1.93
C ALA A 79 12.19 -11.43 1.33
N LEU A 80 12.13 -11.57 0.01
CA LEU A 80 10.96 -12.12 -0.68
C LEU A 80 10.65 -13.56 -0.22
N ALA A 81 11.67 -14.41 -0.10
CA ALA A 81 11.48 -15.78 0.40
C ALA A 81 10.97 -15.81 1.86
N GLN A 82 11.48 -14.92 2.72
CA GLN A 82 11.01 -14.81 4.10
C GLN A 82 9.53 -14.40 4.17
N LEU A 83 9.13 -13.41 3.35
CA LEU A 83 7.74 -12.96 3.29
C LEU A 83 6.81 -14.07 2.78
N ARG A 84 7.23 -14.89 1.79
CA ARG A 84 6.41 -16.02 1.30
C ARG A 84 6.26 -17.15 2.32
N ASN A 85 7.32 -17.44 3.08
CA ASN A 85 7.37 -18.65 3.91
C ASN A 85 6.80 -18.48 5.34
N HIS A 86 6.33 -17.28 5.70
CA HIS A 86 5.82 -16.98 7.04
C HIS A 86 4.48 -17.68 7.40
N GLU A 87 4.00 -18.62 6.58
CA GLU A 87 2.76 -19.39 6.79
C GLU A 87 2.94 -20.72 7.54
N ARG A 88 4.16 -21.13 7.90
CA ARG A 88 4.41 -22.47 8.47
C ARG A 88 4.71 -22.50 9.97
N SER A 89 4.38 -21.45 10.73
CA SER A 89 4.78 -21.36 12.15
C SER A 89 3.67 -20.97 13.13
N GLU A 90 2.40 -21.09 12.74
CA GLU A 90 1.26 -21.00 13.68
C GLU A 90 0.52 -22.33 13.77
#